data_AF-A0A3B9UXS0-F1
#
_entry.id   AF-A0A3B9UXS0-F1
#
_cell.length_a   1.000
_cell.length_b   1.000
_cell.length_c   1.000
_cell.angle_alpha   90.00
_cell.angle_beta   90.00
_cell.angle_gamma   90.00
#
_symmetry.space_group_name_H-M   'P 1'
#
loop_
_entity.id
_entity.type
_entity.pdbx_description
1 polymer ?
#
loop_
_entity_poly.entity_id
_entity_poly.type
_entity_poly.pdbx_seq_one_letter_code
_entity_poly.pdbx_strand_id
1 'polypeptide(L)' 'NILIYFTDGEGEERLEVTPKGYKTLWIISGRGDKLSLTKPFGVVKKLKRIEVIDNIDMYDVRTDGWSMNSQQPVEE' A
#
# COMPACT_ATOMS: atom_id res chain seq x y z
N ASN A 1 19.72 0.87 6.62
CA ASN A 1 18.41 0.40 7.12
C ASN A 1 17.39 1.52 7.02
N ILE A 2 16.16 1.20 6.61
CA ILE A 2 15.03 2.12 6.49
C ILE A 2 13.88 1.62 7.37
N LEU A 3 13.17 2.55 8.03
CA LEU A 3 11.97 2.26 8.80
C LEU A 3 10.78 2.92 8.12
N ILE A 4 9.78 2.11 7.77
CA ILE A 4 8.61 2.55 7.03
C ILE A 4 7.37 2.39 7.92
N TYR A 5 6.65 3.49 8.13
CA TYR A 5 5.38 3.50 8.85
C TYR A 5 4.23 3.62 7.86
N PHE A 6 3.27 2.71 7.92
CA PHE A 6 2.01 2.81 7.20
C PHE A 6 0.93 3.27 8.17
N THR A 7 0.22 4.34 7.82
CA THR A 7 -0.78 4.97 8.69
C THR A 7 -1.88 5.60 7.84
N ASP A 8 -3.04 5.84 8.44
CA ASP A 8 -4.11 6.67 7.89
C ASP A 8 -3.90 8.16 8.20
N GLY A 9 -2.85 8.52 8.94
CA GLY A 9 -2.49 9.88 9.29
C GLY A 9 -2.98 10.31 10.67
N GLU A 10 -3.91 9.59 11.30
CA GLU A 10 -4.45 9.93 12.61
C GLU A 10 -3.70 9.23 13.75
N GLY A 11 -3.68 9.86 14.93
CA GLY A 11 -3.02 9.32 16.11
C GLY A 11 -2.36 10.39 16.97
N GLU A 12 -1.24 10.02 17.57
CA GLU A 12 -0.53 10.81 18.59
C GLU A 12 0.11 12.08 18.02
N GLU A 13 0.18 13.14 18.82
CA GLU A 13 0.85 14.40 18.44
C GLU A 13 2.38 14.30 18.50
N ARG A 14 2.91 13.37 19.30
CA ARG A 14 4.34 13.17 19.55
C ARG A 14 4.64 11.69 19.77
N LEU A 15 5.76 11.21 19.23
CA LEU A 15 6.24 9.86 19.49
C LEU A 15 6.90 9.78 20.87
N GLU A 16 6.50 8.80 21.67
CA GLU A 16 7.15 8.47 22.94
C GLU A 16 8.59 7.96 22.73
N VAL A 17 8.82 7.21 21.66
CA VAL A 17 10.12 6.64 21.31
C VAL A 17 10.61 7.16 19.96
N THR A 18 11.86 7.63 19.93
CA THR A 18 12.47 8.14 18.69
C THR A 18 13.13 7.03 17.89
N PRO A 19 12.88 6.92 16.57
CA PRO A 19 13.48 5.88 15.72
C PRO A 19 14.94 6.21 15.38
N LYS A 20 15.84 6.04 16.36
CA LYS A 20 17.28 6.33 16.20
C LYS A 20 17.95 5.32 15.28
N GLY A 21 18.82 5.80 14.38
CA GLY A 21 19.65 4.95 13.51
C GLY A 21 18.98 4.49 12.20
N TYR A 22 17.74 4.89 11.95
CA TYR A 22 17.01 4.57 10.72
C TYR A 22 16.69 5.83 9.92
N LYS A 23 16.73 5.72 8.59
CA LYS A 23 16.04 6.68 7.73
C LYS A 23 14.55 6.34 7.78
N THR A 24 13.71 7.32 8.04
CA THR A 24 12.28 7.09 8.29
C THR A 24 11.44 7.56 7.10
N LEU A 25 10.43 6.77 6.72
CA LEU A 25 9.44 7.12 5.69
C LEU A 25 8.03 6.83 6.21
N TRP A 26 7.18 7.84 6.18
CA TRP A 26 5.76 7.73 6.52
C TRP A 26 4.93 7.63 5.25
N ILE A 27 4.11 6.60 5.16
CA ILE A 27 3.18 6.38 4.07
C ILE A 27 1.76 6.58 4.60
N ILE A 28 1.14 7.70 4.20
CA ILE A 28 -0.26 7.98 4.48
C ILE A 28 -1.11 7.29 3.42
N SER A 29 -1.93 6.35 3.87
CA SER A 29 -2.84 5.52 3.07
C SER A 29 -4.30 5.92 3.32
N GLY A 30 -5.18 5.62 2.37
CA GLY A 30 -6.61 5.89 2.53
C GLY A 30 -7.00 7.37 2.36
N ARG A 31 -7.98 7.83 3.14
CA ARG A 31 -8.58 9.18 3.04
C ARG A 31 -7.84 10.25 3.84
N GLY A 32 -6.90 9.89 4.68
CA GLY A 32 -6.14 10.86 5.47
C GLY A 32 -5.31 11.80 4.61
N ASP A 33 -5.22 13.05 5.05
CA ASP A 33 -4.51 14.11 4.32
C ASP A 33 -3.16 14.45 4.94
N LYS A 34 -3.07 14.40 6.27
CA LYS A 34 -1.89 14.80 7.03
C LYS A 34 -1.64 13.82 8.18
N LEU A 35 -0.41 13.86 8.66
CA LEU A 35 0.00 13.11 9.85
C LEU A 35 -0.27 13.96 11.10
N SER A 36 -0.87 13.38 12.14
CA SER A 36 -1.15 14.06 13.42
C SER A 36 0.11 14.39 14.21
N LEU A 37 1.23 13.72 13.93
CA LEU A 37 2.53 14.06 14.50
C LEU A 37 2.95 15.49 14.15
N THR A 38 3.16 16.28 15.19
CA THR A 38 3.61 17.68 15.08
C THR A 38 5.01 17.80 14.45
N LYS A 39 5.87 16.81 14.69
CA LYS A 39 7.24 16.75 14.16
C LYS A 39 7.56 15.31 13.70
N PRO A 40 7.20 14.93 12.47
CA PRO A 40 7.58 13.63 11.93
C PRO A 40 9.09 13.52 11.73
N PHE A 41 9.63 12.34 12.04
CA PHE A 41 11.00 11.99 11.67
C PHE A 41 11.02 11.53 10.21
N GLY A 42 11.93 12.05 9.41
CA GLY A 42 12.12 11.63 8.01
C GLY A 42 11.07 12.19 7.05
N VAL A 43 10.78 11.45 5.98
CA VAL A 43 9.95 11.92 4.87
C VAL A 43 8.51 11.44 5.03
N VAL A 44 7.54 12.30 4.72
CA VAL A 44 6.11 11.93 4.67
C VAL A 44 5.65 11.89 3.22
N LYS A 45 5.00 10.79 2.82
CA LYS A 45 4.40 10.61 1.50
C LYS A 45 2.98 10.09 1.60
N LYS A 46 2.08 10.79 0.92
CA LYS A 46 0.71 10.32 0.70
C LYS A 46 0.65 9.48 -0.57
N LEU A 47 0.02 8.31 -0.49
CA LEU A 47 -0.26 7.52 -1.69
C LEU A 47 -1.29 8.26 -2.55
N LYS A 48 -1.03 8.33 -3.85
CA LYS A 48 -2.04 8.84 -4.79
C LYS A 48 -3.22 7.89 -4.80
N ARG A 49 -4.43 8.44 -4.75
CA ARG A 49 -5.63 7.68 -5.04
C ARG A 49 -5.54 7.21 -6.49
N ILE A 50 -5.47 5.91 -6.68
CA ILE A 50 -5.69 5.30 -7.99
C ILE A 50 -7.20 5.11 -8.07
N GLU A 51 -7.83 5.68 -9.09
CA GLU A 51 -9.22 5.35 -9.40
C GLU A 51 -9.25 3.88 -9.77
N VAL A 52 -10.00 3.08 -9.01
CA VAL A 52 -10.23 1.69 -9.39
C VAL A 52 -11.06 1.75 -10.66
N ILE A 53 -10.45 1.40 -11.78
CA ILE A 53 -11.18 1.22 -13.03
C ILE A 53 -11.95 -0.09 -12.84
N ASP A 54 -13.21 0.01 -12.40
CA ASP A 54 -14.11 -1.14 -12.24
C ASP A 54 -14.39 -1.84 -13.59
N ASN A 55 -14.02 -1.20 -14.70
CA ASN A 55 -14.07 -1.76 -16.05
C ASN A 55 -12.73 -2.38 -16.43
N ILE A 56 -12.31 -3.43 -15.73
CA ILE A 56 -11.45 -4.43 -16.38
C ILE A 56 -12.39 -5.21 -17.27
N ASP A 57 -12.46 -4.84 -18.55
CA ASP A 57 -13.03 -5.72 -19.56
C ASP A 57 -12.33 -7.07 -19.39
N MET A 58 -13.09 -8.09 -19.00
CA MET A 58 -12.62 -9.45 -18.70
C MET A 58 -11.81 -10.08 -19.87
N TYR A 59 -11.80 -9.43 -21.03
CA TYR A 59 -11.00 -9.74 -22.21
C TYR A 59 -9.51 -9.37 -22.09
N ASP A 60 -9.11 -8.46 -21.19
CA ASP A 60 -7.69 -8.04 -21.03
C ASP A 60 -6.95 -8.84 -19.95
N VAL A 61 -7.64 -9.76 -19.27
CA VAL A 61 -6.96 -10.82 -18.51
C VAL A 61 -6.48 -11.85 -19.53
N ARG A 62 -5.32 -11.59 -20.13
CA ARG A 62 -4.61 -12.60 -20.90
C ARG A 62 -4.46 -13.84 -20.02
N THR A 63 -5.13 -14.91 -20.42
CA THR A 63 -5.00 -16.26 -19.88
C THR A 63 -3.76 -16.93 -20.49
N ASP A 64 -2.66 -16.19 -20.64
CA ASP A 64 -1.37 -16.74 -21.08
C ASP A 64 -0.58 -17.36 -19.91
N GLY A 65 -1.14 -17.33 -18.71
CA GLY A 65 -0.71 -18.17 -17.61
C GLY A 65 -1.05 -19.64 -17.87
N TRP A 66 -0.03 -20.47 -18.02
CA TRP A 66 -0.17 -21.92 -17.92
C TRP A 66 -0.61 -22.29 -16.50
N SER A 67 -1.91 -22.48 -16.29
CA SER A 67 -2.43 -23.08 -15.05
C SER A 67 -2.21 -24.59 -15.10
N MET A 68 -1.29 -25.10 -14.28
CA MET A 68 -1.12 -26.55 -14.06
C MET A 68 -2.28 -27.18 -13.25
N ASN A 69 -3.33 -26.43 -12.93
CA ASN A 69 -4.35 -26.84 -11.96
C ASN A 69 -5.65 -27.39 -12.57
N SER A 70 -5.71 -27.57 -13.89
CA SER A 70 -6.89 -28.09 -14.58
C SER A 70 -6.58 -29.42 -15.27
N GLN A 71 -6.41 -30.50 -14.49
CA GLN A 71 -6.30 -31.87 -15.02
C GLN A 71 -7.63 -32.61 -14.91
N GLN A 72 -8.63 -32.17 -15.68
CA GLN A 72 -9.79 -33.02 -15.96
C GLN A 72 -9.96 -33.14 -17.47
N PRO A 73 -10.05 -34.36 -18.04
CA PRO A 73 -10.43 -34.55 -19.42
C PRO A 73 -11.87 -34.05 -19.61
N VAL A 74 -12.10 -33.29 -20.66
CA VAL A 74 -13.46 -33.09 -21.18
C VAL A 74 -13.89 -34.42 -21.80
N GLU A 75 -14.92 -35.05 -21.22
CA GLU A 75 -15.60 -36.20 -21.83
C GLU A 75 -16.49 -35.70 -22.99
N GLU A 76 -16.52 -36.46 -24.09
CA GLU A 76 -17.21 -36.18 -25.37
C GLU A 76 -18.72 -36.01 -25.26
#